data_AF-A0A5N7W718-F1
#
_entry.id   AF-A0A5N7W718-F1
#
_cell.length_a   1.000
_cell.length_b   1.000
_cell.length_c   1.000
_cell.angle_alpha   90.00
_cell.angle_beta   90.00
_cell.angle_gamma   90.00
#
_symmetry.space_group_name_H-M   'P 1'
#
loop_
_entity.id
_entity.type
_entity.pdbx_description
1 polymer ?
#
loop_
_entity_poly.entity_id
_entity_poly.type
_entity_poly.pdbx_seq_one_letter_code
_entity_poly.pdbx_strand_id
1 'polypeptide(L)'
;MSVDDTLTLLGLYAKLDRDYQPHKSAQSKRVNVSVDSTVIELVVTGAKWYDARAQRGGGGAIDLTMHLYREPFVKAVQRLQARERALQ
;
A
#
# COMPACT_ATOMS: atom_id res chain seq x y z
N MET A 1 9.19 -2.41 7.23
CA MET A 1 7.80 -2.86 7.07
C MET A 1 7.55 -3.05 5.58
N SER A 2 7.07 -4.22 5.16
CA SER A 2 6.67 -4.46 3.77
C SER A 2 5.33 -3.79 3.45
N VAL A 3 4.97 -3.71 2.17
CA VAL A 3 3.64 -3.22 1.77
C VAL A 3 2.54 -4.07 2.39
N ASP A 4 2.67 -5.40 2.40
CA ASP A 4 1.67 -6.29 2.99
C ASP A 4 1.50 -6.06 4.51
N ASP A 5 2.61 -5.88 5.23
CA ASP A 5 2.56 -5.55 6.66
C ASP A 5 1.87 -4.21 6.89
N THR A 6 2.16 -3.21 6.05
CA THR A 6 1.50 -1.90 6.14
C THR A 6 0.01 -1.99 5.87
N LEU A 7 -0.41 -2.74 4.84
CA LEU A 7 -1.83 -2.92 4.53
C LEU A 7 -2.56 -3.64 5.69
N THR A 8 -1.92 -4.65 6.27
CA THR A 8 -2.42 -5.38 7.44
C THR A 8 -2.56 -4.44 8.65
N LEU A 9 -1.54 -3.66 8.97
CA LEU A 9 -1.53 -2.68 10.05
C LEU A 9 -2.65 -1.63 9.86
N LEU A 10 -2.85 -1.16 8.64
CA LEU A 10 -3.91 -0.20 8.30
C LEU A 10 -5.32 -0.83 8.33
N GLY A 11 -5.43 -2.16 8.46
CA GLY A 11 -6.69 -2.89 8.43
C GLY A 11 -7.34 -2.92 7.04
N LEU A 12 -6.52 -2.84 5.98
CA LEU A 12 -7.00 -2.78 4.61
C LEU A 12 -7.02 -4.18 3.97
N TYR A 13 -8.11 -4.48 3.28
CA TYR A 13 -8.19 -5.68 2.47
C TYR A 13 -7.46 -5.48 1.14
N ALA A 14 -6.59 -6.43 0.80
CA ALA A 14 -5.89 -6.46 -0.47
C ALA A 14 -6.01 -7.84 -1.12
N LYS A 15 -6.47 -7.86 -2.38
CA LYS A 15 -6.58 -9.09 -3.17
C LYS A 15 -5.40 -9.19 -4.14
N LEU A 16 -4.68 -10.31 -4.09
CA LEU A 16 -3.66 -10.63 -5.09
C LEU A 16 -4.29 -10.77 -6.48
N ASP A 17 -3.71 -10.09 -7.45
CA ASP A 17 -3.99 -10.32 -8.86
C ASP A 17 -3.14 -11.50 -9.36
N ARG A 18 -3.81 -12.60 -9.69
CA ARG A 18 -3.15 -13.85 -10.12
C ARG A 18 -2.76 -13.83 -11.59
N ASP A 19 -3.30 -12.90 -12.38
CA ASP A 19 -3.04 -12.79 -13.81
C ASP A 19 -1.86 -11.84 -14.10
N TYR A 20 -1.37 -11.13 -13.07
CA TYR A 20 -0.20 -10.28 -13.19
C TYR A 20 1.07 -11.09 -13.45
N GLN A 21 1.72 -10.80 -14.58
CA GLN A 21 3.03 -11.34 -14.93
C GLN A 21 4.12 -10.30 -14.65
N PRO A 22 5.08 -10.58 -13.76
CA PRO A 22 6.14 -9.63 -13.45
C PRO A 22 7.07 -9.39 -14.65
N HIS A 23 7.19 -8.13 -15.10
CA HIS A 23 8.06 -7.80 -16.26
C HIS A 23 9.42 -7.21 -15.86
N LYS A 24 9.46 -6.32 -14.87
CA LYS A 24 10.69 -5.61 -14.45
C LYS A 24 11.42 -6.29 -13.29
N SER A 25 10.69 -7.04 -12.46
CA SER A 25 11.24 -7.71 -11.29
C SER A 25 10.40 -8.95 -11.01
N ALA A 26 11.04 -10.12 -11.04
CA ALA A 26 10.39 -11.41 -10.74
C ALA A 26 9.79 -11.48 -9.32
N GLN A 27 10.23 -10.59 -8.42
CA GLN A 27 9.72 -10.51 -7.05
C GLN A 27 8.53 -9.56 -6.90
N SER A 28 8.16 -8.84 -7.97
CA SER A 28 6.99 -7.96 -7.93
C SER A 28 5.70 -8.78 -8.00
N LYS A 29 4.68 -8.34 -7.29
CA LYS A 29 3.31 -8.84 -7.41
C LYS A 29 2.36 -7.67 -7.60
N ARG A 30 1.16 -7.91 -8.10
CA ARG A 30 0.11 -6.90 -8.19
C ARG A 30 -1.02 -7.20 -7.22
N VAL A 31 -1.48 -6.19 -6.50
CA VAL A 31 -2.56 -6.29 -5.54
C VAL A 31 -3.61 -5.21 -5.80
N ASN A 32 -4.87 -5.55 -5.55
CA ASN A 32 -6.00 -4.65 -5.57
C ASN A 32 -6.39 -4.33 -4.13
N VAL A 33 -6.08 -3.12 -3.67
CA VAL A 33 -6.31 -2.66 -2.29
C VAL A 33 -7.65 -1.93 -2.22
N SER A 34 -8.54 -2.39 -1.35
CA SER A 34 -9.81 -1.70 -1.07
C SER A 34 -9.57 -0.60 -0.04
N VAL A 35 -9.77 0.65 -0.42
CA VAL A 35 -9.63 1.83 0.46
C VAL A 35 -10.88 2.69 0.30
N ASP A 36 -11.59 2.89 1.41
CA ASP A 36 -12.91 3.53 1.43
C ASP A 36 -13.85 2.89 0.40
N SER A 37 -14.38 3.67 -0.55
CA SER A 37 -15.24 3.20 -1.64
C SER A 37 -14.49 2.96 -2.96
N THR A 38 -13.16 2.84 -2.91
CA THR A 38 -12.30 2.73 -4.10
C THR A 38 -11.39 1.51 -4.05
N VAL A 39 -10.94 1.07 -5.23
CA VAL A 39 -9.92 0.02 -5.36
C VAL A 39 -8.71 0.60 -6.06
N ILE A 40 -7.55 0.48 -5.41
CA ILE A 40 -6.26 0.96 -5.91
C ILE A 40 -5.44 -0.26 -6.32
N GLU A 41 -4.94 -0.25 -7.56
CA GLU A 41 -4.11 -1.32 -8.12
C GLU A 41 -2.63 -0.97 -7.93
N LEU A 42 -1.92 -1.77 -7.14
CA LEU A 42 -0.52 -1.55 -6.81
C LEU A 42 0.35 -2.70 -7.30
N VAL A 43 1.45 -2.38 -7.99
CA VAL A 43 2.58 -3.28 -8.17
C VAL A 43 3.52 -3.10 -6.99
N VAL A 44 3.82 -4.17 -6.25
CA VAL A 44 4.56 -4.11 -4.99
C VAL A 44 5.78 -5.02 -5.02
N THR A 45 6.89 -4.54 -4.46
CA THR A 45 8.14 -5.28 -4.28
C THR A 45 8.72 -4.96 -2.91
N GLY A 46 8.50 -5.84 -1.92
CA GLY A 46 8.90 -5.59 -0.53
C GLY A 46 8.22 -4.35 0.04
N ALA A 47 9.01 -3.31 0.35
CA ALA A 47 8.49 -2.02 0.85
C ALA A 47 8.18 -0.99 -0.26
N LYS A 48 8.52 -1.29 -1.51
CA LYS A 48 8.25 -0.40 -2.66
C LYS A 48 6.91 -0.71 -3.28
N TRP A 49 6.22 0.31 -3.76
CA TRP A 49 4.96 0.17 -4.47
C TRP A 49 4.86 1.16 -5.63
N TYR A 50 4.06 0.82 -6.62
CA TYR A 50 3.75 1.64 -7.77
C TYR A 50 2.27 1.48 -8.15
N ASP A 51 1.53 2.59 -8.15
CA ASP A 51 0.19 2.71 -8.68
C ASP A 51 0.28 3.02 -10.18
N ALA A 52 -0.02 2.03 -11.01
CA ALA A 52 0.06 2.17 -12.46
C ALA A 52 -1.00 3.12 -13.02
N ARG A 53 -2.14 3.30 -12.34
CA ARG A 53 -3.24 4.16 -12.78
C ARG A 53 -2.94 5.62 -12.48
N ALA A 54 -2.38 5.90 -11.30
CA ALA A 54 -1.96 7.24 -10.91
C ALA A 54 -0.56 7.61 -11.46
N GLN A 55 0.20 6.64 -11.95
CA GLN A 55 1.61 6.75 -12.31
C GLN A 55 2.48 7.28 -11.17
N ARG A 56 2.19 6.88 -9.94
CA ARG A 56 2.92 7.28 -8.72
C ARG A 56 3.50 6.06 -8.03
N GLY A 57 4.65 6.23 -7.40
CA GLY A 57 5.25 5.20 -6.56
C GLY A 57 5.84 5.82 -5.30
N GLY A 58 6.16 4.96 -4.34
CA GLY A 58 6.73 5.36 -3.06
C GLY A 58 7.42 4.21 -2.37
N GLY A 59 8.03 4.50 -1.22
CA GLY A 59 8.78 3.54 -0.43
C GLY A 59 8.40 3.60 1.04
N GLY A 60 7.94 2.48 1.58
CA GLY A 60 7.63 2.36 3.00
C GLY A 60 6.21 2.77 3.37
N ALA A 61 5.92 2.63 4.67
CA ALA A 61 4.56 2.66 5.19
C ALA A 61 3.91 4.05 5.15
N ILE A 62 4.68 5.11 5.41
CA ILE A 62 4.17 6.47 5.44
C ILE A 62 3.79 6.93 4.02
N ASP A 63 4.70 6.74 3.06
CA ASP A 63 4.44 7.06 1.64
C ASP A 63 3.19 6.34 1.13
N LEU A 64 3.06 5.05 1.45
CA LEU A 64 1.89 4.26 1.07
C LEU A 64 0.61 4.81 1.73
N THR A 65 0.66 5.14 3.01
CA THR A 65 -0.48 5.71 3.75
C THR A 65 -0.91 7.05 3.15
N MET A 66 0.05 7.93 2.82
CA MET A 66 -0.23 9.19 2.14
C MET A 66 -0.95 8.96 0.81
N HIS A 67 -0.48 8.00 0.00
CA HIS A 67 -1.07 7.70 -1.30
C HIS A 67 -2.49 7.12 -1.19
N LEU A 68 -2.68 6.11 -0.33
CA LEU A 68 -3.95 5.41 -0.18
C LEU A 68 -5.06 6.34 0.35
N TYR A 69 -4.76 7.15 1.36
CA TYR A 69 -5.74 8.04 2.00
C TYR A 69 -5.73 9.47 1.44
N ARG A 70 -4.84 9.77 0.49
CA ARG A 70 -4.62 11.14 -0.07
C ARG A 70 -4.34 12.16 1.02
N GLU A 71 -3.56 11.76 2.02
CA GLU A 71 -3.25 12.56 3.19
C GLU A 71 -1.87 13.21 3.09
N PRO A 72 -1.68 14.42 3.66
CA PRO A 72 -0.35 14.98 3.82
C PRO A 72 0.44 14.18 4.87
N PHE A 73 1.76 14.30 4.82
CA PHE A 73 2.72 13.54 5.64
C PHE A 73 2.32 13.43 7.12
N VAL A 74 2.05 14.55 7.78
CA VAL A 74 1.72 14.57 9.22
C VAL A 74 0.46 13.73 9.54
N LYS A 75 -0.57 13.81 8.70
CA LYS A 75 -1.81 13.03 8.87
C LYS A 75 -1.56 11.53 8.67
N ALA A 76 -0.77 11.17 7.66
CA ALA A 76 -0.40 9.79 7.40
C ALA A 76 0.42 9.17 8.56
N VAL A 77 1.37 9.93 9.13
CA VAL A 77 2.14 9.49 10.31
C VAL A 77 1.20 9.26 11.51
N GLN A 78 0.32 10.21 11.81
CA GLN A 78 -0.63 10.09 12.91
C GLN A 78 -1.55 8.88 12.75
N ARG A 79 -2.03 8.61 11.53
CA ARG A 79 -2.87 7.45 11.22
C ARG A 79 -2.13 6.14 11.47
N LEU A 80 -0.89 6.02 10.99
CA LEU A 80 -0.09 4.82 11.17
C LEU A 80 0.20 4.56 12.65
N GLN A 81 0.62 5.59 13.40
CA GLN A 81 0.86 5.50 14.84
C GLN A 81 -0.40 5.17 15.66
N ALA A 82 -1.56 5.65 15.22
CA ALA A 82 -2.84 5.30 15.85
C ALA A 82 -3.15 3.80 15.67
N ARG A 83 -2.85 3.24 14.50
CA ARG A 83 -3.02 1.80 14.22
C ARG A 83 -2.03 0.94 14.99
N GLU A 84 -0.76 1.35 15.08
CA GLU A 84 0.25 0.62 15.85
C GLU A 84 -0.14 0.51 17.32
N ARG A 85 -0.62 1.60 17.94
CA ARG A 85 -1.10 1.60 19.33
C ARG A 85 -2.36 0.77 19.53
N ALA A 86 -3.23 0.67 18.55
CA ALA A 86 -4.47 -0.11 18.64
C ALA A 86 -4.23 -1.62 18.57
N LEU A 87 -3.04 -2.07 18.17
CA LEU A 87 -2.64 -3.47 18.08
C LEU A 87 -1.71 -3.91 19.24
N GLN A 88 -1.40 -3.01 20.18
CA GLN A 88 -0.64 -3.28 21.40
C GLN A 88 -1.60 -3.62 22.56
#